data_AF-A0A7V9I9G9-F1
#
_entry.id   AF-A0A7V9I9G9-F1
#
_cell.length_a   1.000
_cell.length_b   1.000
_cell.length_c   1.000
_cell.angle_alpha   90.00
_cell.angle_beta   90.00
_cell.angle_gamma   90.00
#
_symmetry.space_group_name_H-M   'P 1'
#
loop_
_entity.id
_entity.type
_entity.pdbx_description
1 polymer ?
#
loop_
_entity_poly.entity_id
_entity_poly.type
_entity_poly.pdbx_seq_one_letter_code
_entity_poly.pdbx_strand_id
1 'polypeptide(L)'
;MPAESTEWSENDGFDVALSAAFHGVEPLPEQRLAEAAAQIGVTLTAAQVEQLDRLVHLLGEWNARFNLTAIRDPREIRLKHIVDSLVPCGNAWAATTGRPPASILDVGTGAGFPALPLAIAQPDIAVTALESSRKKAEFVSLASTQLGLSTRVVRGRAETEGQRPVLRERFD
;
A
#
# COMPACT_ATOMS: atom_id res chain seq x y z
N MET A 1 0.89 13.48 -31.87
CA MET A 1 -0.36 13.19 -31.11
C MET A 1 -0.05 13.48 -29.65
N PRO A 2 -0.50 14.59 -29.06
CA PRO A 2 -0.34 14.79 -27.63
C PRO A 2 -1.29 13.86 -26.87
N ALA A 3 -0.79 13.27 -25.78
CA ALA A 3 -1.58 12.43 -24.88
C ALA A 3 -2.60 13.30 -24.15
N GLU A 4 -3.87 12.92 -24.22
CA GLU A 4 -4.95 13.55 -23.50
C GLU A 4 -4.72 13.41 -21.99
N SER A 5 -4.46 14.54 -21.34
CA SER A 5 -4.47 14.70 -19.89
C SER A 5 -5.91 14.70 -19.41
N THR A 6 -6.35 13.62 -18.77
CA THR A 6 -7.59 13.65 -17.99
C THR A 6 -7.29 14.37 -16.67
N GLU A 7 -7.50 15.68 -16.64
CA GLU A 7 -7.65 16.45 -15.41
C GLU A 7 -8.94 15.98 -14.72
N TRP A 8 -8.79 15.40 -13.53
CA TRP A 8 -9.92 15.10 -12.65
C TRP A 8 -10.08 16.27 -11.70
N SER A 9 -11.26 16.89 -11.70
CA SER A 9 -11.55 18.06 -10.85
C SER A 9 -11.65 17.67 -9.39
N GLU A 10 -11.10 18.50 -8.50
CA GLU A 10 -11.02 18.29 -7.04
C GLU A 10 -12.38 18.27 -6.29
N ASN A 11 -13.52 17.99 -6.93
CA ASN A 11 -14.84 18.18 -6.33
C ASN A 11 -15.92 17.12 -6.67
N ASP A 12 -15.53 15.85 -6.86
CA ASP A 12 -16.47 14.77 -7.25
C ASP A 12 -17.28 14.14 -6.09
N GLY A 13 -17.58 14.87 -5.01
CA GLY A 13 -18.57 14.43 -4.00
C GLY A 13 -18.26 13.09 -3.32
N PHE A 14 -16.99 12.71 -3.27
CA PHE A 14 -16.52 11.36 -2.88
C PHE A 14 -16.75 11.02 -1.41
N ASP A 15 -16.98 12.03 -0.55
CA ASP A 15 -16.99 11.90 0.92
C ASP A 15 -18.28 11.25 1.49
N VAL A 16 -19.41 11.36 0.78
CA VAL A 16 -20.73 10.94 1.33
C VAL A 16 -21.13 9.52 0.89
N ALA A 17 -20.53 8.97 -0.16
CA ALA A 17 -20.83 7.62 -0.67
C ALA A 17 -19.99 6.49 -0.04
N LEU A 18 -18.96 6.82 0.74
CA LEU A 18 -18.02 5.89 1.40
C LEU A 18 -18.68 4.95 2.44
N SER A 19 -19.82 5.34 3.01
CA SER A 19 -20.45 4.56 4.09
C SER A 19 -21.35 3.41 3.60
N ALA A 20 -21.93 3.50 2.40
CA ALA A 20 -23.04 2.63 2.02
C ALA A 20 -22.64 1.26 1.43
N ALA A 21 -21.43 1.12 0.87
CA ALA A 21 -21.02 -0.09 0.14
C ALA A 21 -20.51 -1.24 1.04
N PHE A 22 -20.34 -1.01 2.34
CA PHE A 22 -19.76 -1.95 3.30
C PHE A 22 -20.70 -2.39 4.42
N HIS A 23 -22.01 -2.37 4.20
CA HIS A 23 -22.98 -2.96 5.12
C HIS A 23 -22.72 -4.48 5.25
N GLY A 24 -21.91 -4.88 6.24
CA GLY A 24 -21.70 -6.30 6.60
C GLY A 24 -20.25 -6.74 6.89
N VAL A 25 -19.24 -5.89 6.69
CA VAL A 25 -17.86 -6.22 7.11
C VAL A 25 -17.61 -5.59 8.47
N GLU A 26 -17.75 -6.36 9.54
CA GLU A 26 -17.27 -5.92 10.85
C GLU A 26 -15.77 -5.64 10.75
N PRO A 27 -15.31 -4.42 11.10
CA PRO A 27 -13.89 -4.17 11.25
C PRO A 27 -13.34 -5.16 12.30
N LEU A 28 -12.14 -5.69 12.07
CA LEU A 28 -11.43 -6.30 13.19
C LEU A 28 -11.22 -5.18 14.22
N PRO A 29 -11.40 -5.43 15.52
CA PRO A 29 -11.01 -4.46 16.53
C PRO A 29 -9.54 -4.09 16.29
N GLU A 30 -9.21 -2.80 16.28
CA GLU A 30 -7.84 -2.26 16.09
C GLU A 30 -6.78 -3.03 16.89
N GLN A 31 -7.17 -3.50 18.08
CA GLN A 31 -6.39 -4.35 18.98
C GLN A 31 -5.83 -5.62 18.31
N ARG A 32 -6.59 -6.29 17.43
CA ARG A 32 -6.16 -7.53 16.78
C ARG A 32 -5.07 -7.34 15.74
N LEU A 33 -5.08 -6.22 15.00
CA LEU A 33 -4.03 -5.96 14.01
C LEU A 33 -2.71 -5.62 14.70
N ALA A 34 -2.76 -4.80 15.74
CA ALA A 34 -1.60 -4.49 16.57
C ALA A 34 -1.02 -5.75 17.23
N GLU A 35 -1.86 -6.63 17.78
CA GLU A 35 -1.45 -7.92 18.35
C GLU A 35 -0.77 -8.82 17.31
N ALA A 36 -1.34 -8.95 16.11
CA ALA A 36 -0.76 -9.75 15.04
C ALA A 36 0.60 -9.21 14.56
N ALA A 37 0.73 -7.88 14.43
CA ALA A 37 2.00 -7.23 14.12
C ALA A 37 3.04 -7.44 15.22
N ALA A 38 2.63 -7.38 16.50
CA ALA A 38 3.53 -7.60 17.62
C ALA A 38 4.09 -9.05 17.65
N GLN A 39 3.30 -10.05 17.23
CA GLN A 39 3.76 -11.44 17.12
C GLN A 39 4.91 -11.64 16.12
N ILE A 40 4.99 -10.78 15.10
CA ILE A 40 6.09 -10.77 14.14
C ILE A 40 7.17 -9.73 14.50
N GLY A 41 7.13 -9.13 15.70
CA GLY A 41 8.14 -8.17 16.15
C GLY A 41 7.96 -6.74 15.64
N VAL A 42 6.77 -6.38 15.14
CA VAL A 42 6.46 -5.03 14.66
C VAL A 42 5.56 -4.31 15.68
N THR A 43 6.03 -3.18 16.20
CA THR A 43 5.21 -2.31 17.07
C THR A 43 4.58 -1.22 16.23
N LEU A 44 3.25 -1.13 16.23
CA LEU A 44 2.49 -0.11 15.52
C LEU A 44 1.91 0.91 16.51
N THR A 45 1.93 2.18 16.13
CA THR A 45 1.15 3.22 16.82
C THR A 45 -0.33 3.13 16.47
N ALA A 46 -1.19 3.74 17.28
CA ALA A 46 -2.63 3.80 16.99
C ALA A 46 -2.94 4.42 15.62
N ALA A 47 -2.22 5.48 15.24
CA ALA A 47 -2.37 6.12 13.93
C ALA A 47 -1.99 5.17 12.77
N GLN A 48 -0.95 4.36 12.94
CA GLN A 48 -0.54 3.37 11.92
C GLN A 48 -1.56 2.25 11.79
N VAL A 49 -2.13 1.77 12.90
CA VAL A 49 -3.23 0.78 12.87
C VAL A 49 -4.43 1.35 12.11
N GLU A 50 -4.83 2.58 12.41
CA GLU A 50 -5.92 3.28 11.72
C GLU A 50 -5.64 3.46 10.22
N GLN A 51 -4.41 3.82 9.84
CA GLN A 51 -4.00 3.91 8.43
C GLN A 51 -4.07 2.56 7.71
N LEU A 52 -3.62 1.47 8.34
CA LEU A 52 -3.68 0.13 7.77
C LEU A 52 -5.12 -0.37 7.61
N ASP A 53 -5.99 -0.08 8.58
CA ASP A 53 -7.41 -0.40 8.45
C ASP A 53 -8.06 0.41 7.33
N ARG A 54 -7.80 1.72 7.23
CA ARG A 54 -8.25 2.53 6.09
C ARG A 54 -7.76 1.98 4.76
N LEU A 55 -6.51 1.53 4.66
CA LEU A 55 -5.97 0.90 3.45
C LEU A 55 -6.80 -0.33 3.02
N VAL A 56 -7.19 -1.17 3.98
CA VAL A 56 -8.04 -2.35 3.73
C VAL A 56 -9.41 -1.94 3.22
N HIS A 57 -10.02 -0.90 3.80
CA HIS A 57 -11.31 -0.37 3.36
C HIS A 57 -11.23 0.15 1.92
N LEU A 58 -10.24 1.00 1.61
CA LEU A 58 -10.00 1.51 0.26
C LEU A 58 -9.78 0.39 -0.75
N LEU A 59 -8.98 -0.63 -0.40
CA LEU A 59 -8.77 -1.77 -1.27
C LEU A 59 -10.07 -2.49 -1.57
N GLY A 60 -10.91 -2.74 -0.55
CA GLY A 60 -12.18 -3.43 -0.73
C GLY A 60 -13.12 -2.69 -1.70
N GLU A 61 -13.24 -1.37 -1.54
CA GLU A 61 -14.07 -0.51 -2.40
C GLU A 61 -13.63 -0.56 -3.86
N TRP A 62 -12.33 -0.40 -4.08
CA TRP A 62 -11.77 -0.38 -5.42
C TRP A 62 -11.75 -1.77 -6.05
N ASN A 63 -11.56 -2.82 -5.25
CA ASN A 63 -11.58 -4.19 -5.74
C ASN A 63 -12.98 -4.59 -6.25
N ALA A 64 -14.05 -4.09 -5.63
CA ALA A 64 -15.42 -4.31 -6.09
C ALA A 64 -15.69 -3.73 -7.50
N ARG A 65 -14.97 -2.66 -7.88
CA ARG A 65 -15.14 -1.98 -9.18
C ARG A 65 -14.14 -2.45 -10.23
N PHE A 66 -12.92 -2.77 -9.83
CA PHE A 66 -11.80 -2.94 -10.76
C PHE A 66 -11.07 -4.28 -10.65
N ASN A 67 -11.45 -5.17 -9.72
CA ASN A 67 -10.84 -6.49 -9.51
C ASN A 67 -9.30 -6.41 -9.40
N LEU A 68 -8.82 -5.58 -8.47
CA LEU A 68 -7.42 -5.32 -8.18
C LEU A 68 -6.67 -6.52 -7.57
N THR A 69 -7.35 -7.34 -6.76
CA THR A 69 -6.81 -8.56 -6.12
C THR A 69 -7.84 -9.69 -6.16
N ALA A 70 -7.35 -10.93 -6.22
CA ALA A 70 -8.19 -12.12 -6.16
C ALA A 70 -8.83 -12.34 -4.78
N ILE A 71 -8.21 -11.83 -3.71
CA ILE A 71 -8.71 -11.93 -2.34
C ILE A 71 -9.78 -10.86 -2.12
N ARG A 72 -10.97 -11.27 -1.70
CA ARG A 72 -12.12 -10.36 -1.49
C ARG A 72 -12.56 -10.26 -0.04
N ASP A 73 -12.22 -11.25 0.78
CA ASP A 73 -12.55 -11.25 2.20
C ASP A 73 -11.63 -10.26 2.95
N PRO A 74 -12.17 -9.20 3.57
CA PRO A 74 -11.38 -8.23 4.32
C PRO A 74 -10.59 -8.82 5.49
N ARG A 75 -11.02 -9.96 6.06
CA ARG A 75 -10.25 -10.69 7.09
C ARG A 75 -9.01 -11.33 6.48
N GLU A 76 -9.17 -11.95 5.31
CA GLU A 76 -8.04 -12.52 4.57
C GLU A 76 -7.08 -11.43 4.06
N ILE A 77 -7.60 -10.29 3.59
CA ILE A 77 -6.77 -9.14 3.20
C ILE A 77 -5.93 -8.67 4.38
N ARG A 78 -6.54 -8.49 5.57
CA ARG A 78 -5.81 -8.06 6.76
C ARG A 78 -4.69 -9.04 7.15
N LEU A 79 -4.96 -10.34 7.18
CA LEU A 79 -3.93 -11.31 7.59
C LEU A 79 -2.89 -11.59 6.51
N LYS A 80 -3.32 -11.85 5.27
CA LYS A 80 -2.43 -12.29 4.18
C LYS A 80 -1.76 -11.15 3.43
N HIS A 81 -2.36 -9.95 3.41
CA HIS A 81 -1.76 -8.81 2.70
C HIS A 81 -1.12 -7.83 3.67
N ILE A 82 -1.76 -7.48 4.79
CA ILE A 82 -1.15 -6.50 5.72
C ILE A 82 -0.04 -7.15 6.55
N VAL A 83 -0.34 -8.15 7.38
CA VAL A 83 0.66 -8.72 8.31
C VAL A 83 1.85 -9.33 7.56
N ASP A 84 1.61 -10.04 6.45
CA ASP A 84 2.68 -10.61 5.61
C ASP A 84 3.60 -9.51 5.04
N SER A 85 3.03 -8.37 4.62
CA SER A 85 3.82 -7.22 4.14
C SER A 85 4.67 -6.57 5.22
N LEU A 86 4.36 -6.76 6.50
CA LEU A 86 5.09 -6.18 7.63
C LEU A 86 6.23 -7.06 8.13
N VAL A 87 6.32 -8.32 7.71
CA VAL A 87 7.38 -9.26 8.11
C VAL A 87 8.80 -8.66 7.97
N PRO A 88 9.14 -7.91 6.90
CA PRO A 88 10.46 -7.28 6.79
C PRO A 88 10.80 -6.32 7.94
N CYS A 89 9.80 -5.66 8.53
CA CYS A 89 9.97 -4.73 9.65
C CYS A 89 10.26 -5.44 10.99
N GLY A 90 9.87 -6.72 11.11
CA GLY A 90 9.81 -7.50 12.34
C GLY A 90 11.12 -8.02 12.92
N ASN A 91 12.24 -7.32 12.69
CA ASN A 91 13.65 -7.70 12.90
C ASN A 91 14.36 -8.31 11.68
N ALA A 92 13.67 -8.61 10.57
CA ALA A 92 14.33 -9.17 9.39
C ALA A 92 15.39 -8.22 8.83
N TRP A 93 15.09 -6.93 8.62
CA TRP A 93 16.11 -5.96 8.19
C TRP A 93 17.22 -5.77 9.23
N ALA A 94 16.88 -5.69 10.52
CA ALA A 94 17.89 -5.59 11.57
C ALA A 94 18.85 -6.80 11.56
N ALA A 95 18.36 -8.01 11.30
CA ALA A 95 19.17 -9.22 11.23
C ALA A 95 20.08 -9.26 9.99
N THR A 96 19.63 -8.71 8.85
CA THR A 96 20.39 -8.77 7.59
C THR A 96 21.36 -7.61 7.42
N THR A 97 20.92 -6.38 7.74
CA THR A 97 21.65 -5.13 7.47
C THR A 97 21.98 -4.31 8.72
N GLY A 98 21.57 -4.77 9.91
CA GLY A 98 21.78 -4.07 11.18
C GLY A 98 20.89 -2.84 11.40
N ARG A 99 20.13 -2.43 10.38
CA ARG A 99 19.20 -1.29 10.38
C ARG A 99 18.18 -1.41 9.24
N PRO A 100 17.02 -0.73 9.32
CA PRO A 100 16.13 -0.57 8.17
C PRO A 100 16.84 0.11 6.98
N PRO A 101 16.45 -0.21 5.73
CA PRO A 101 16.97 0.47 4.53
C PRO A 101 16.53 1.93 4.49
N ALA A 102 17.29 2.79 3.79
CA ALA A 102 16.89 4.19 3.59
C ALA A 102 15.81 4.33 2.51
N SER A 103 15.80 3.43 1.53
CA SER A 103 14.84 3.43 0.43
C SER A 103 14.57 2.00 -0.05
N ILE A 104 13.37 1.76 -0.56
CA ILE A 104 12.97 0.48 -1.14
C ILE A 104 12.25 0.66 -2.47
N LEU A 105 12.39 -0.33 -3.36
CA LEU A 105 11.63 -0.46 -4.59
C LEU A 105 10.81 -1.74 -4.55
N ASP A 106 9.49 -1.60 -4.65
CA ASP A 106 8.56 -2.71 -4.80
C ASP A 106 8.22 -2.91 -6.28
N VAL A 107 8.74 -3.98 -6.88
CA VAL A 107 8.58 -4.29 -8.31
C VAL A 107 7.37 -5.16 -8.54
N GLY A 108 6.37 -4.63 -9.26
CA GLY A 108 5.10 -5.32 -9.46
C GLY A 108 4.24 -5.27 -8.21
N THR A 109 4.19 -4.11 -7.55
CA THR A 109 3.52 -3.88 -6.25
C THR A 109 2.04 -4.30 -6.23
N GLY A 110 1.42 -4.53 -7.39
CA GLY A 110 0.04 -4.95 -7.50
C GLY A 110 -0.87 -3.89 -6.89
N ALA A 111 -1.68 -4.30 -5.92
CA ALA A 111 -2.56 -3.39 -5.19
C ALA A 111 -1.83 -2.64 -4.05
N GLY A 112 -0.52 -2.43 -4.16
CA GLY A 112 0.27 -1.68 -3.18
C GLY A 112 0.88 -2.53 -2.06
N PHE A 113 1.08 -3.83 -2.29
CA PHE A 113 1.62 -4.74 -1.29
C PHE A 113 2.96 -5.33 -1.78
N PRO A 114 4.05 -5.23 -1.01
CA PRO A 114 4.14 -4.71 0.36
C PRO A 114 4.34 -3.17 0.49
N ALA A 115 4.43 -2.41 -0.61
CA ALA A 115 4.79 -0.99 -0.57
C ALA A 115 4.02 -0.11 0.44
N LEU A 116 2.69 -0.12 0.42
CA LEU A 116 1.87 0.77 1.26
C LEU A 116 1.90 0.37 2.75
N PRO A 117 1.78 -0.92 3.14
CA PRO A 117 1.99 -1.31 4.53
C PRO A 117 3.37 -0.93 5.08
N LEU A 118 4.42 -1.10 4.27
CA LEU A 118 5.78 -0.73 4.67
C LEU A 118 5.91 0.79 4.86
N ALA A 119 5.36 1.58 3.95
CA ALA A 119 5.35 3.04 4.08
C ALA A 119 4.61 3.54 5.33
N ILE A 120 3.56 2.82 5.76
CA ILE A 120 2.83 3.14 6.99
C ILE A 120 3.65 2.76 8.23
N ALA A 121 4.16 1.53 8.28
CA ALA A 121 4.86 1.03 9.45
C ALA A 121 6.24 1.68 9.67
N GLN A 122 6.88 2.13 8.59
CA GLN A 122 8.24 2.67 8.57
C GLN A 122 8.28 3.98 7.78
N PRO A 123 7.74 5.08 8.34
CA PRO A 123 7.54 6.34 7.63
C PRO A 123 8.85 7.02 7.18
N ASP A 124 9.98 6.64 7.78
CA ASP A 124 11.30 7.17 7.44
C ASP A 124 11.92 6.53 6.17
N ILE A 125 11.32 5.45 5.66
CA ILE A 125 11.82 4.74 4.47
C ILE A 125 11.21 5.37 3.22
N ALA A 126 12.06 5.75 2.26
CA ALA A 126 11.60 6.21 0.96
C ALA A 126 11.10 5.02 0.11
N VAL A 127 9.78 4.85 0.02
CA VAL A 127 9.15 3.76 -0.74
C VAL A 127 8.84 4.17 -2.18
N THR A 128 9.31 3.40 -3.15
CA THR A 128 8.90 3.48 -4.55
C THR A 128 8.14 2.21 -4.95
N ALA A 129 6.96 2.36 -5.55
CA ALA A 129 6.11 1.29 -6.01
C ALA A 129 6.04 1.28 -7.55
N LEU A 130 6.52 0.21 -8.18
CA LEU A 130 6.50 0.03 -9.63
C LEU A 130 5.36 -0.92 -10.02
N GLU A 131 4.45 -0.48 -10.89
CA GLU A 131 3.34 -1.31 -11.38
C GLU A 131 3.06 -1.08 -12.86
N SER A 132 2.81 -2.16 -13.59
CA SER A 132 2.55 -2.12 -15.04
C SER A 132 1.09 -1.81 -15.38
N SER A 133 0.16 -2.27 -14.55
CA SER A 133 -1.28 -2.08 -14.69
C SER A 133 -1.68 -0.66 -14.30
N ARG A 134 -2.26 0.07 -15.24
CA ARG A 134 -2.75 1.44 -15.01
C ARG A 134 -3.72 1.52 -13.83
N LYS A 135 -4.72 0.64 -13.78
CA LYS A 135 -5.75 0.63 -12.71
C LYS A 135 -5.16 0.43 -11.32
N LYS A 136 -4.13 -0.43 -11.23
CA LYS A 136 -3.46 -0.73 -9.96
C LYS A 136 -2.55 0.42 -9.54
N ALA A 137 -1.75 0.98 -10.47
CA ALA A 137 -0.94 2.15 -10.20
C ALA A 137 -1.78 3.37 -9.76
N GLU A 138 -2.94 3.60 -10.40
CA GLU A 138 -3.90 4.64 -10.01
C GLU A 138 -4.45 4.41 -8.60
N PHE A 139 -4.82 3.16 -8.26
CA PHE A 139 -5.22 2.81 -6.89
C PHE A 139 -4.11 3.10 -5.87
N VAL A 140 -2.87 2.68 -6.13
CA VAL A 140 -1.75 2.89 -5.20
C VAL A 140 -1.48 4.39 -4.98
N SER A 141 -1.51 5.20 -6.03
CA SER A 141 -1.37 6.66 -5.92
C SER A 141 -2.49 7.29 -5.08
N LEU A 142 -3.73 6.85 -5.29
CA LEU A 142 -4.88 7.32 -4.52
C LEU A 142 -4.76 6.93 -3.04
N ALA A 143 -4.46 5.66 -2.76
CA ALA A 143 -4.31 5.16 -1.40
C ALA A 143 -3.16 5.89 -0.67
N SER A 144 -2.02 6.09 -1.34
CA SER A 144 -0.92 6.90 -0.80
C SER A 144 -1.37 8.30 -0.41
N THR A 145 -2.12 8.98 -1.29
CA THR A 145 -2.61 10.34 -1.05
C THR A 145 -3.58 10.39 0.13
N GLN A 146 -4.59 9.51 0.15
CA GLN A 146 -5.60 9.51 1.20
C GLN A 146 -5.06 9.11 2.58
N LEU A 147 -4.00 8.30 2.61
CA LEU A 147 -3.34 7.87 3.85
C LEU A 147 -2.23 8.82 4.30
N GLY A 148 -1.96 9.90 3.54
CA GLY A 148 -0.92 10.89 3.85
C GLY A 148 0.51 10.35 3.70
N LEU A 149 0.71 9.42 2.77
CA LEU A 149 2.01 8.77 2.52
C LEU A 149 2.74 9.43 1.36
N SER A 150 4.07 9.48 1.45
CA SER A 150 4.97 10.00 0.41
C SER A 150 5.43 8.93 -0.59
N THR A 151 4.66 7.86 -0.77
CA THR A 151 5.04 6.74 -1.64
C THR A 151 5.11 7.18 -3.10
N ARG A 152 6.26 6.98 -3.74
CA ARG A 152 6.45 7.28 -5.16
C ARG A 152 5.88 6.16 -6.01
N VAL A 153 4.91 6.44 -6.87
CA VAL A 153 4.35 5.44 -7.80
C VAL A 153 4.91 5.62 -9.20
N VAL A 154 5.44 4.55 -9.78
CA VAL A 154 5.95 4.51 -11.14
C VAL A 154 5.10 3.52 -11.94
N ARG A 155 4.50 3.99 -13.04
CA ARG A 155 3.82 3.10 -13.97
C ARG A 155 4.80 2.60 -15.03
N GLY A 156 5.02 1.29 -15.09
CA GLY A 156 5.86 0.66 -16.10
C GLY A 156 6.11 -0.81 -15.84
N ARG A 157 6.76 -1.48 -16.80
CA ARG A 157 7.20 -2.88 -16.64
C ARG A 157 8.62 -2.91 -16.10
N ALA A 158 8.92 -3.90 -15.26
CA ALA A 158 10.26 -4.08 -14.69
C ALA A 158 11.36 -4.13 -15.77
N GLU A 159 11.10 -4.85 -16.87
CA GLU A 159 12.09 -5.01 -17.95
C GLU A 159 12.39 -3.69 -18.69
N THR A 160 11.42 -2.77 -18.73
CA THR A 160 11.55 -1.47 -19.41
C THR A 160 12.10 -0.40 -18.47
N GLU A 161 11.63 -0.39 -17.23
CA GLU A 161 11.99 0.63 -16.24
C GLU A 161 13.32 0.34 -15.55
N GLY A 162 13.78 -0.91 -15.49
CA GLY A 162 15.11 -1.29 -14.99
C GLY A 162 16.27 -0.74 -15.84
N GLN A 163 15.99 -0.23 -17.04
CA GLN A 163 16.97 0.48 -17.87
C GLN A 163 17.01 1.99 -17.61
N ARG A 164 16.08 2.54 -16.83
CA ARG A 164 16.01 3.98 -16.56
C ARG A 164 16.93 4.36 -15.40
N PRO A 165 17.70 5.46 -15.50
CA PRO A 165 18.59 5.93 -14.43
C PRO A 165 17.89 6.20 -13.08
N VAL A 166 16.57 6.47 -13.11
CA VAL A 166 15.76 6.71 -11.90
C VAL A 166 15.62 5.47 -11.02
N LEU A 167 15.72 4.26 -11.59
CA LEU A 167 15.56 3.01 -10.83
C LEU A 167 16.84 2.18 -10.71
N ARG A 168 17.95 2.61 -11.32
CA ARG A 168 19.27 1.96 -11.17
C ARG A 168 19.93 2.40 -9.85
N GLU A 169 20.41 1.42 -9.08
CA GLU A 169 21.40 1.60 -8.00
C GLU A 169 21.04 2.63 -6.90
N ARG A 170 19.74 2.87 -6.66
CA ARG A 170 19.24 3.86 -5.68
C ARG A 170 18.46 3.27 -4.52
N PHE A 171 18.37 1.95 -4.44
CA PHE A 171 17.61 1.23 -3.43
C PHE A 171 18.53 0.22 -2.74
N ASP A 172 18.35 0.08 -1.42
CA ASP A 172 19.13 -0.82 -0.57
C ASP A 172 18.63 -2.28 -0.66
#